data_AF-A0A4R3HX72-F1
#
_entry.id   AF-A0A4R3HX72-F1
#
_cell.length_a   1.000
_cell.length_b   1.000
_cell.length_c   1.000
_cell.angle_alpha   90.00
_cell.angle_beta   90.00
_cell.angle_gamma   90.00
#
_symmetry.space_group_name_H-M   'P 1'
#
loop_
_entity.id
_entity.type
_entity.pdbx_description
1 polymer ?
#
loop_
_entity_poly.entity_id
_entity_poly.type
_entity_poly.pdbx_seq_one_letter_code
_entity_poly.pdbx_strand_id
1 'polypeptide(L)'
;MSDQGKPKHKPPFYQAFLAACFFGLLWGGWAYFANRSHGNAAAQRAFITQFTFSFIATFFFALVVDCLYLNATTLAGKLLLSGLLPVSVMIALLSTVHYFRGTPNILATVTPSSTIAALYCALKIGRGYWVSRYKNAIS
;
A
#
# COMPACT_ATOMS: atom_id res chain seq x y z
N MET A 1 17.99 -34.54 -9.74
CA MET A 1 16.98 -33.50 -10.03
C MET A 1 17.32 -32.29 -9.18
N SER A 2 18.19 -31.41 -9.68
CA SER A 2 18.68 -30.27 -8.90
C SER A 2 17.61 -29.19 -8.84
N ASP A 3 17.20 -28.85 -7.61
CA ASP A 3 16.47 -27.63 -7.28
C ASP A 3 17.39 -26.44 -7.60
N GLN A 4 17.46 -26.08 -8.89
CA GLN A 4 18.16 -24.90 -9.37
C GLN A 4 17.44 -23.67 -8.80
N GLY A 5 18.05 -23.10 -7.77
CA GLY A 5 17.53 -22.02 -6.95
C GLY A 5 16.94 -20.89 -7.78
N LYS A 6 15.60 -20.84 -7.85
CA LYS A 6 14.91 -19.62 -8.25
C LYS A 6 15.39 -18.52 -7.29
N PRO A 7 15.89 -17.37 -7.80
CA PRO A 7 16.32 -16.30 -6.92
C PRO A 7 15.15 -15.96 -6.00
N LYS A 8 15.31 -16.18 -4.69
CA LYS A 8 14.36 -15.72 -3.68
C LYS A 8 14.37 -14.20 -3.78
N HIS A 9 13.44 -13.66 -4.56
CA HIS A 9 13.28 -12.23 -4.74
C HIS A 9 12.89 -11.67 -3.38
N LYS A 10 13.88 -11.23 -2.61
CA LYS A 10 13.61 -10.62 -1.31
C LYS A 10 12.75 -9.38 -1.59
N PRO A 11 11.65 -9.16 -0.86
CA PRO A 11 10.96 -7.88 -0.95
C PRO A 11 12.00 -6.82 -0.59
N PRO A 12 12.22 -5.81 -1.44
CA PRO A 12 13.26 -4.83 -1.24
C PRO A 12 12.87 -3.96 -0.06
N PHE A 13 13.26 -4.39 1.14
CA PHE A 13 12.99 -3.74 2.42
C PHE A 13 13.29 -2.24 2.36
N TYR A 14 14.38 -1.86 1.69
CA TYR A 14 14.74 -0.48 1.44
C TYR A 14 13.69 0.29 0.63
N GLN A 15 13.15 -0.29 -0.44
CA GLN A 15 12.07 0.33 -1.23
C GLN A 15 10.78 0.43 -0.42
N ALA A 16 10.43 -0.60 0.36
CA ALA A 16 9.27 -0.57 1.25
C ALA A 16 9.41 0.53 2.32
N PHE A 17 10.61 0.70 2.89
CA PHE A 17 10.92 1.74 3.86
C PHE A 17 10.86 3.14 3.24
N LEU A 18 11.48 3.36 2.08
CA LEU A 18 11.42 4.64 1.37
C LEU A 18 9.98 5.01 1.01
N ALA A 19 9.20 4.06 0.50
CA ALA A 19 7.80 4.26 0.22
C ALA A 19 7.03 4.64 1.50
N ALA A 20 7.29 3.96 2.62
CA ALA A 20 6.66 4.24 3.90
C ALA A 20 6.98 5.65 4.41
N CYS A 21 8.24 6.10 4.32
CA CYS A 21 8.61 7.48 4.63
C CYS A 21 7.86 8.48 3.74
N PHE A 22 7.89 8.27 2.42
CA PHE A 22 7.25 9.17 1.46
C PHE A 22 5.75 9.29 1.71
N PHE A 23 5.03 8.17 1.78
CA PHE A 23 3.59 8.16 2.00
C PHE A 23 3.19 8.57 3.41
N GLY A 24 4.00 8.25 4.42
CA GLY A 24 3.84 8.76 5.78
C GLY A 24 3.85 10.28 5.82
N LEU A 25 4.86 10.90 5.22
CA LEU A 25 4.98 12.36 5.14
C LEU A 25 3.87 12.99 4.31
N LEU A 26 3.57 12.41 3.15
CA LEU A 26 2.53 12.91 2.24
C LEU A 26 1.16 12.95 2.93
N TRP A 27 0.71 11.82 3.47
CA TRP A 27 -0.61 11.73 4.09
C TRP A 27 -0.65 12.38 5.47
N GLY A 28 0.44 12.31 6.25
CA GLY A 28 0.60 13.09 7.48
C GLY A 28 0.44 14.58 7.21
N GLY A 29 1.14 15.13 6.21
CA GLY A 29 1.05 16.52 5.79
C GLY A 29 -0.35 16.91 5.32
N TRP A 30 -1.00 16.05 4.52
CA TRP A 30 -2.40 16.26 4.11
C TRP A 30 -3.35 16.34 5.31
N ALA A 31 -3.20 15.43 6.28
CA ALA A 31 -4.01 15.43 7.50
C ALA A 31 -3.77 16.69 8.35
N TYR A 32 -2.52 17.16 8.46
CA TYR A 32 -2.22 18.45 9.10
C TYR A 32 -2.95 19.59 8.40
N PHE A 33 -2.80 19.69 7.07
CA PHE A 33 -3.38 20.75 6.27
C PHE A 33 -4.91 20.76 6.34
N ALA A 34 -5.55 19.59 6.27
CA ALA A 34 -7.00 19.46 6.35
C ALA A 34 -7.57 19.86 7.72
N ASN A 35 -6.78 19.75 8.79
CA ASN A 35 -7.23 20.01 10.16
C ASN A 35 -6.68 21.33 10.75
N ARG A 36 -5.92 22.12 9.98
CA ARG A 36 -5.28 23.36 10.46
C ARG A 36 -6.28 24.41 10.96
N SER A 37 -7.50 24.42 10.43
CA SER A 37 -8.58 25.35 10.85
C SER A 37 -9.11 25.06 12.26
N HIS A 38 -8.81 23.89 12.82
CA HIS A 38 -9.27 23.45 14.14
C HIS A 38 -8.19 23.65 15.22
N GLY A 39 -7.15 24.44 14.92
CA GLY A 39 -6.05 24.77 15.83
C GLY A 39 -4.84 23.84 15.70
N ASN A 40 -3.66 24.37 16.09
CA ASN A 40 -2.39 23.69 15.87
C ASN A 40 -2.30 22.32 16.58
N ALA A 41 -2.82 22.23 17.81
CA ALA A 41 -2.84 20.97 18.57
C ALA A 41 -3.72 19.89 17.91
N ALA A 42 -4.82 20.26 17.25
CA ALA A 42 -5.65 19.32 16.51
C ALA A 42 -4.92 18.85 15.23
N ALA A 43 -4.32 19.78 14.49
CA ALA A 43 -3.57 19.49 13.27
C ALA A 43 -2.34 18.59 13.51
N GLN A 44 -1.58 18.84 14.59
CA GLN A 44 -0.45 17.98 14.99
C GLN A 44 -0.90 16.56 15.35
N ARG A 45 -2.01 16.41 16.09
CA ARG A 45 -2.55 15.08 16.39
C ARG A 45 -3.00 14.34 15.14
N ALA A 46 -3.61 15.03 14.17
CA ALA A 46 -3.99 14.47 12.88
C ALA A 46 -2.75 14.03 12.08
N PHE A 47 -1.72 14.87 12.01
CA PHE A 47 -0.43 14.55 11.38
C PHE A 47 0.16 13.26 11.93
N ILE A 48 0.35 13.17 13.27
CA ILE A 48 1.01 12.02 13.90
C ILE A 48 0.21 10.74 13.67
N THR A 49 -1.12 10.82 13.81
CA THR A 49 -2.01 9.68 13.59
C THR A 49 -1.89 9.18 12.15
N GLN A 50 -2.02 10.07 11.16
CA GLN A 50 -1.99 9.71 9.76
C GLN A 50 -0.60 9.28 9.30
N PHE A 51 0.47 9.98 9.72
CA PHE A 51 1.85 9.61 9.43
C PHE A 51 2.15 8.19 9.92
N THR A 52 1.86 7.91 11.19
CA THR A 52 2.17 6.62 11.81
C THR A 52 1.41 5.49 11.13
N PHE A 53 0.11 5.71 10.89
CA PHE A 53 -0.71 4.74 10.18
C PHE A 53 -0.20 4.52 8.76
N SER A 54 -0.01 5.58 7.97
CA SER A 54 0.44 5.47 6.58
C SER A 54 1.84 4.88 6.45
N PHE A 55 2.75 5.18 7.37
CA PHE A 55 4.08 4.59 7.41
C PHE A 55 3.99 3.07 7.63
N ILE A 56 3.35 2.66 8.73
CA ILE A 56 3.20 1.25 9.09
C ILE A 56 2.46 0.50 7.98
N ALA A 57 1.31 1.04 7.55
CA ALA A 57 0.50 0.46 6.50
C ALA A 57 1.30 0.30 5.21
N THR A 58 1.97 1.34 4.71
CA THR A 58 2.74 1.26 3.46
C THR A 58 3.89 0.25 3.56
N PHE A 59 4.61 0.25 4.68
CA PHE A 59 5.73 -0.65 4.88
C PHE A 59 5.29 -2.12 4.83
N PHE A 60 4.30 -2.49 5.65
CA PHE A 60 3.78 -3.86 5.67
C PHE A 60 3.03 -4.21 4.38
N PHE A 61 2.28 -3.27 3.80
CA PHE A 61 1.56 -3.47 2.55
C PHE A 61 2.52 -3.81 1.41
N ALA A 62 3.64 -3.08 1.28
CA ALA A 62 4.66 -3.37 0.26
C ALA A 62 5.24 -4.79 0.44
N LEU A 63 5.61 -5.17 1.66
CA LEU A 63 6.14 -6.50 1.97
C LEU A 63 5.12 -7.62 1.69
N VAL A 64 3.86 -7.43 2.12
CA VAL A 64 2.78 -8.41 1.96
C VAL A 64 2.41 -8.56 0.48
N VAL A 65 2.23 -7.45 -0.25
CA VAL A 65 1.93 -7.47 -1.68
C VAL A 65 3.06 -8.11 -2.48
N ASP A 66 4.33 -7.93 -2.08
CA ASP A 66 5.48 -8.65 -2.64
C ASP A 66 5.40 -10.14 -2.41
N CYS A 67 5.20 -10.56 -1.16
CA CYS A 67 5.08 -11.97 -0.82
C CYS A 67 3.92 -12.64 -1.58
N LEU A 68 2.73 -12.03 -1.55
CA LEU A 68 1.53 -12.57 -2.19
C LEU A 68 1.67 -12.62 -3.72
N TYR A 69 2.31 -11.61 -4.33
CA TYR A 69 2.56 -11.59 -5.77
C TYR A 69 3.51 -12.72 -6.21
N LEU A 70 4.55 -12.99 -5.43
CA LEU A 70 5.53 -14.03 -5.74
C LEU A 70 4.98 -15.46 -5.56
N ASN A 71 4.04 -15.64 -4.65
CA ASN A 71 3.37 -16.93 -4.43
C ASN A 71 2.25 -17.21 -5.45
N ALA A 72 1.78 -16.19 -6.17
CA ALA A 72 0.72 -16.36 -7.17
C ALA A 72 1.27 -16.79 -8.54
N THR A 73 0.81 -17.94 -9.02
CA THR A 73 1.25 -18.54 -10.30
C THR A 73 0.43 -18.07 -11.50
N THR A 74 -0.85 -17.74 -11.29
CA THR A 74 -1.78 -17.30 -12.34
C THR A 74 -2.05 -15.79 -12.29
N LEU A 75 -2.50 -15.20 -13.39
CA LEU A 75 -2.91 -13.79 -13.42
C LEU A 75 -4.08 -13.53 -12.46
N ALA A 76 -5.08 -14.41 -12.44
CA ALA A 76 -6.20 -14.33 -11.50
C ALA A 76 -5.71 -14.39 -10.04
N GLY A 77 -4.78 -15.30 -9.73
CA GLY A 77 -4.16 -15.38 -8.41
C GLY A 77 -3.43 -14.09 -8.02
N LYS A 78 -2.71 -13.46 -8.96
CA LYS A 78 -2.02 -12.18 -8.73
C LYS A 78 -3.02 -11.05 -8.45
N LEU A 79 -4.11 -10.95 -9.22
CA LEU A 79 -5.17 -9.96 -9.02
C LEU A 79 -5.84 -10.11 -7.65
N LEU A 80 -6.17 -11.35 -7.26
CA LEU A 80 -6.83 -11.63 -5.99
C LEU A 80 -5.89 -11.45 -4.79
N LEU A 81 -4.75 -12.16 -4.78
CA LEU A 81 -3.86 -12.23 -3.62
C LEU A 81 -3.03 -10.96 -3.44
N SER A 82 -2.54 -10.36 -4.53
CA SER A 82 -1.64 -9.19 -4.42
C SER A 82 -2.31 -7.85 -4.77
N GLY A 83 -3.59 -7.88 -5.17
CA GLY A 83 -4.39 -6.70 -5.46
C GLY A 83 -5.57 -6.55 -4.49
N LEU A 84 -6.61 -7.34 -4.71
CA LEU A 84 -7.90 -7.15 -4.03
C LEU A 84 -7.80 -7.38 -2.51
N LEU A 85 -7.20 -8.49 -2.07
CA LEU A 85 -7.12 -8.84 -0.66
C LEU A 85 -6.40 -7.77 0.20
N PRO A 86 -5.15 -7.37 -0.10
CA PRO A 86 -4.43 -6.41 0.73
C PRO A 86 -5.07 -5.02 0.73
N VAL A 87 -5.64 -4.57 -0.39
CA VAL A 87 -6.35 -3.27 -0.47
C VAL A 87 -7.60 -3.29 0.40
N SER A 88 -8.40 -4.36 0.35
CA SER A 88 -9.60 -4.51 1.20
C SER A 88 -9.26 -4.50 2.69
N VAL A 89 -8.21 -5.23 3.09
CA VAL A 89 -7.73 -5.24 4.48
C VAL A 89 -7.29 -3.84 4.92
N MET A 90 -6.56 -3.11 4.08
CA MET A 90 -6.10 -1.76 4.37
C MET A 90 -7.28 -0.78 4.56
N ILE A 91 -8.26 -0.81 3.65
CA ILE A 91 -9.48 0.03 3.74
C ILE A 91 -10.23 -0.25 5.04
N ALA A 92 -10.41 -1.53 5.39
CA ALA A 92 -11.12 -1.93 6.60
C ALA A 92 -10.40 -1.43 7.87
N LEU A 93 -9.08 -1.65 7.96
CA LEU A 93 -8.27 -1.19 9.09
C LEU A 93 -8.29 0.33 9.24
N LEU A 94 -8.03 1.06 8.14
CA LEU A 94 -7.96 2.51 8.15
C LEU A 94 -9.32 3.13 8.53
N SER A 95 -10.41 2.62 7.97
CA SER A 95 -11.77 3.06 8.30
C SER A 95 -12.11 2.79 9.76
N THR A 96 -11.74 1.62 10.29
CA THR A 96 -11.96 1.24 11.69
C THR A 96 -11.22 2.17 12.65
N VAL A 97 -9.95 2.46 12.37
CA VAL A 97 -9.15 3.40 13.19
C VAL A 97 -9.80 4.79 13.19
N HIS A 98 -10.22 5.30 12.03
CA HIS A 98 -10.87 6.61 11.95
C HIS A 98 -12.24 6.65 12.65
N TYR A 99 -12.99 5.55 12.60
CA TYR A 99 -14.25 5.40 13.33
C TYR A 99 -14.04 5.52 14.83
N PHE A 100 -13.10 4.75 15.41
CA PHE A 100 -12.78 4.84 16.85
C PHE A 100 -12.18 6.19 17.27
N ARG A 101 -11.58 6.92 16.32
CA ARG A 101 -11.03 8.27 16.54
C ARG A 101 -12.06 9.38 16.39
N GLY A 102 -13.32 9.05 16.07
CA GLY A 102 -14.39 10.03 15.88
C GLY A 102 -14.17 10.96 14.68
N THR A 103 -13.51 10.47 13.63
CA THR A 103 -13.24 11.29 12.43
C THR A 103 -14.56 11.55 11.67
N PRO A 104 -15.00 12.80 11.48
CA PRO A 104 -16.32 13.09 10.90
C PRO A 104 -16.50 12.60 9.46
N ASN A 105 -15.46 12.77 8.62
CA ASN A 105 -15.50 12.45 7.19
C ASN A 105 -14.57 11.27 6.85
N ILE A 106 -14.90 10.07 7.31
CA ILE A 106 -14.06 8.87 7.13
C ILE A 106 -13.81 8.60 5.65
N LEU A 107 -14.86 8.58 4.81
CA LEU A 107 -14.72 8.28 3.39
C LEU A 107 -13.78 9.28 2.68
N ALA A 108 -13.98 10.58 2.87
CA ALA A 108 -13.11 11.60 2.28
C ALA A 108 -11.65 11.50 2.78
N THR A 109 -11.45 11.03 4.02
CA THR A 109 -10.13 10.82 4.61
C THR A 109 -9.44 9.58 4.02
N VAL A 110 -10.17 8.49 3.80
CA VAL A 110 -9.64 7.18 3.43
C VAL A 110 -9.47 7.03 1.92
N THR A 111 -10.46 7.45 1.13
CA THR A 111 -10.53 7.22 -0.31
C THR A 111 -9.25 7.59 -1.06
N PRO A 112 -8.64 8.77 -0.88
CA PRO A 112 -7.43 9.13 -1.64
C PRO A 112 -6.29 8.13 -1.43
N SER A 113 -6.02 7.76 -0.17
CA SER A 113 -4.96 6.81 0.17
C SER A 113 -5.23 5.39 -0.35
N SER A 114 -6.50 4.96 -0.30
CA SER A 114 -6.94 3.65 -0.81
C SER A 114 -6.87 3.54 -2.33
N THR A 115 -7.21 4.61 -3.05
CA THR A 115 -7.07 4.68 -4.51
C THR A 115 -5.61 4.54 -4.93
N ILE A 116 -4.68 5.22 -4.24
CA ILE A 116 -3.25 5.07 -4.54
C ILE A 116 -2.74 3.66 -4.26
N ALA A 117 -3.17 3.01 -3.17
CA ALA A 117 -2.79 1.63 -2.89
C ALA A 117 -3.30 0.66 -3.97
N ALA A 118 -4.54 0.84 -4.44
CA ALA A 118 -5.08 0.05 -5.54
C ALA A 118 -4.29 0.25 -6.84
N LEU A 119 -3.93 1.49 -7.17
CA LEU A 119 -3.11 1.81 -8.34
C LEU A 119 -1.72 1.17 -8.25
N TYR A 120 -1.08 1.21 -7.08
CA TYR A 120 0.21 0.55 -6.85
C TYR A 120 0.14 -0.95 -7.18
N CYS A 121 -0.87 -1.66 -6.68
CA CYS A 121 -1.08 -3.07 -6.99
C CYS A 121 -1.31 -3.31 -8.48
N ALA A 122 -2.15 -2.48 -9.13
CA ALA A 122 -2.44 -2.61 -10.55
C ALA A 122 -1.18 -2.43 -11.42
N LEU A 123 -0.38 -1.41 -11.16
CA LEU A 123 0.87 -1.14 -11.88
C LEU A 123 1.86 -2.29 -11.73
N LYS A 124 1.98 -2.84 -10.52
CA LYS A 124 2.87 -3.97 -10.27
C LYS A 124 2.46 -5.21 -11.05
N ILE A 125 1.17 -5.56 -11.03
CA ILE A 125 0.63 -6.70 -11.77
C ILE A 125 0.78 -6.48 -13.28
N GLY A 126 0.45 -5.29 -13.77
CA GLY A 126 0.58 -4.92 -15.19
C GLY A 126 2.02 -5.02 -15.69
N ARG A 127 2.99 -4.48 -14.94
CA ARG A 127 4.42 -4.61 -15.26
C ARG A 127 4.85 -6.07 -15.35
N GLY A 128 4.43 -6.88 -14.38
CA GLY A 128 4.73 -8.30 -14.36
C GLY A 128 4.14 -9.08 -15.54
N TYR A 129 2.92 -8.75 -15.94
CA TYR A 129 2.26 -9.32 -17.11
C TYR A 129 2.99 -8.95 -18.42
N TRP A 130 3.31 -7.67 -18.60
CA TRP A 130 4.02 -7.16 -19.78
C TRP A 130 5.39 -7.82 -19.98
N VAL A 131 6.19 -7.90 -18.91
CA VAL A 131 7.51 -8.55 -18.95
C VAL A 131 7.41 -10.03 -19.33
N SER A 132 6.41 -10.75 -18.79
CA SER A 132 6.19 -12.15 -19.14
C SER A 132 5.80 -12.32 -20.61
N ARG A 133 4.92 -11.45 -21.12
CA ARG A 133 4.45 -11.50 -22.51
C ARG A 133 5.58 -11.16 -23.50
N TYR A 134 6.39 -10.15 -23.19
CA TYR A 134 7.55 -9.78 -24.01
C TYR A 134 8.56 -10.92 -24.13
N LYS A 135 8.91 -11.59 -23.02
CA LYS A 135 9.83 -12.73 -23.02
C LYS A 135 9.36 -13.89 -23.88
N ASN A 136 8.06 -14.20 -23.86
CA ASN A 136 7.49 -15.26 -24.70
C ASN A 136 7.45 -14.93 -26.20
N ALA A 137 7.55 -13.64 -26.57
CA ALA A 137 7.51 -13.22 -27.97
C ALA A 137 8.88 -13.28 -28.66
N ILE A 138 9.96 -13.39 -27.88
CA ILE A 138 11.36 -13.39 -28.37
C ILE A 138 12.07 -14.75 -28.16
N SER A 139 11.38 -15.74 -27.61
CA SER A 139 11.84 -17.12 -27.41
C SER A 139 11.23 -18.05 -28.45
#